data_AF-A0A3P8SHK7-F1
#
_entry.id   AF-A0A3P8SHK7-F1
#
_cell.length_a   1.000
_cell.length_b   1.000
_cell.length_c   1.000
_cell.angle_alpha   90.00
_cell.angle_beta   90.00
_cell.angle_gamma   90.00
#
_symmetry.space_group_name_H-M   'P 1'
#
loop_
_entity.id
_entity.type
_entity.pdbx_description
1 polymer ?
#
loop_
_entity_poly.entity_id
_entity_poly.type
_entity_poly.pdbx_seq_one_letter_code
_entity_poly.pdbx_strand_id
1 'polypeptide(L)'
;MSTNGRATRDLREILQKPGNDACADCGAPDPTWGSCSLGVFICLACSGIHRNFPDISKVKSLSLSHWEDHEVQFMAENGNELMKSKYEAAVPVYYYKPTHKDCQVLREQWIRAKYERKEFSNPGNSFTYEEGMRDGVLMKRGRDNGQFLSRRFVLSEREGTLKYFTKYDAKEPKAVIKVDTINATFQPEKIGNPNGLQITYLKDYSTRNIFIYHDSGKEIVDWFNSIRAVQLHYLKVAFPGATDAELIPKLTRNFLKEGYMEKTGPRQTEGFKKRWFTLDHRRLMYFKDPLDAFAKGEVFLGNRDHGYNASPGLPAGTHCNGTWQHGITIETPDRCFLFTCETESDQQDWLKHFNDVLSAPMSPQEYTMEALFKHRH
;
A
#
# COMPACT_ATOMS: atom_id res chain seq x y z
N MET A 1 -41.41 -25.11 6.75
CA MET A 1 -40.03 -24.58 6.91
C MET A 1 -40.11 -23.32 7.75
N SER A 2 -39.23 -23.14 8.74
CA SER A 2 -39.20 -21.86 9.47
C SER A 2 -38.94 -20.71 8.49
N THR A 3 -39.53 -19.54 8.73
CA THR A 3 -39.31 -18.32 7.92
C THR A 3 -37.83 -18.03 7.73
N ASN A 4 -37.01 -18.27 8.76
CA ASN A 4 -35.56 -18.13 8.71
C ASN A 4 -34.87 -19.10 7.72
N GLY A 5 -35.37 -20.33 7.60
CA GLY A 5 -34.83 -21.32 6.65
C GLY A 5 -35.10 -20.96 5.19
N ARG A 6 -36.24 -20.33 4.91
CA ARG A 6 -36.58 -19.80 3.58
C ARG A 6 -35.65 -18.66 3.20
N ALA A 7 -35.56 -17.62 4.03
CA ALA A 7 -34.72 -16.46 3.76
C ALA A 7 -33.24 -16.85 3.53
N THR A 8 -32.71 -17.77 4.33
CA THR A 8 -31.33 -18.27 4.18
C THR A 8 -31.11 -18.94 2.82
N ARG A 9 -32.08 -19.72 2.32
CA ARG A 9 -31.99 -20.36 1.00
C ARG A 9 -32.05 -19.32 -0.11
N ASP A 10 -33.02 -18.41 -0.04
CA ASP A 10 -33.23 -17.40 -1.06
C ASP A 10 -32.00 -16.45 -1.16
N LEU A 11 -31.38 -16.08 -0.02
CA LEU A 11 -30.12 -15.33 0.00
C LEU A 11 -28.94 -16.09 -0.62
N ARG A 12 -28.87 -17.42 -0.46
CA ARG A 12 -27.84 -18.24 -1.13
C ARG A 12 -28.01 -18.23 -2.65
N GLU A 13 -29.24 -18.22 -3.15
CA GLU A 13 -29.51 -18.10 -4.58
C GLU A 13 -29.12 -16.71 -5.08
N ILE A 14 -29.41 -15.64 -4.33
CA ILE A 14 -29.01 -14.27 -4.69
C ILE A 14 -27.49 -14.10 -4.71
N LEU A 15 -26.77 -14.75 -3.80
CA LEU A 15 -25.30 -14.77 -3.77
C LEU A 15 -24.66 -15.39 -5.02
N GLN A 16 -25.39 -16.25 -5.74
CA GLN A 16 -24.89 -16.83 -7.00
C GLN A 16 -24.97 -15.87 -8.19
N LYS A 17 -25.59 -14.69 -8.02
CA LYS A 17 -25.60 -13.66 -9.06
C LYS A 17 -24.20 -13.06 -9.25
N PRO A 18 -23.83 -12.63 -10.47
CA PRO A 18 -22.52 -12.04 -10.75
C PRO A 18 -22.15 -10.89 -9.79
N GLY A 19 -20.89 -10.88 -9.35
CA GLY A 19 -20.32 -9.86 -8.47
C GLY A 19 -20.65 -10.02 -6.98
N ASN A 20 -21.59 -10.89 -6.61
CA ASN A 20 -21.93 -11.17 -5.20
C ASN A 20 -21.00 -12.21 -4.55
N ASP A 21 -20.13 -12.85 -5.34
CA ASP A 21 -19.11 -13.81 -4.92
C ASP A 21 -17.91 -13.17 -4.20
N ALA A 22 -17.78 -11.85 -4.29
CA ALA A 22 -16.76 -11.08 -3.59
C ALA A 22 -17.38 -9.91 -2.82
N CYS A 23 -16.74 -9.54 -1.70
CA CYS A 23 -17.10 -8.38 -0.90
C CYS A 23 -17.10 -7.09 -1.75
N ALA A 24 -18.21 -6.36 -1.73
CA ALA A 24 -18.40 -5.13 -2.48
C ALA A 24 -17.35 -4.03 -2.20
N ASP A 25 -16.65 -4.10 -1.07
CA ASP A 25 -15.76 -3.01 -0.61
C ASP A 25 -14.28 -3.33 -0.71
N CYS A 26 -13.88 -4.58 -0.52
CA CYS A 26 -12.46 -4.96 -0.46
C CYS A 26 -12.12 -6.20 -1.31
N GLY A 27 -13.10 -6.76 -2.01
CA GLY A 27 -12.91 -7.92 -2.87
C GLY A 27 -12.51 -9.21 -2.14
N ALA A 28 -12.64 -9.29 -0.80
CA ALA A 28 -12.51 -10.57 -0.10
C ALA A 28 -13.53 -11.57 -0.66
N PRO A 29 -13.14 -12.82 -0.96
CA PRO A 29 -14.06 -13.83 -1.48
C PRO A 29 -15.11 -14.21 -0.44
N ASP A 30 -16.21 -14.81 -0.91
CA ASP A 30 -17.25 -15.45 -0.11
C ASP A 30 -17.83 -14.55 1.00
N PRO A 31 -18.49 -13.44 0.65
CA PRO A 31 -19.08 -12.54 1.65
C PRO A 31 -20.15 -13.25 2.48
N THR A 32 -20.06 -13.12 3.80
CA THR A 32 -20.97 -13.76 4.77
C THR A 32 -21.94 -12.78 5.44
N TRP A 33 -21.91 -11.51 5.03
CA TRP A 33 -22.75 -10.42 5.54
C TRP A 33 -23.39 -9.66 4.38
N GLY A 34 -24.52 -9.01 4.66
CA GLY A 34 -25.17 -8.09 3.73
C GLY A 34 -25.59 -6.80 4.42
N SER A 35 -25.59 -5.69 3.70
CA SER A 35 -26.23 -4.44 4.11
C SER A 35 -27.64 -4.37 3.52
N CYS A 36 -28.66 -4.58 4.35
CA CYS A 36 -30.06 -4.59 3.91
C CYS A 36 -30.62 -3.19 3.60
N SER A 37 -29.87 -2.12 3.89
CA SER A 37 -30.23 -0.75 3.47
C SER A 37 -29.47 -0.27 2.22
N LEU A 38 -28.30 -0.83 1.93
CA LEU A 38 -27.50 -0.48 0.75
C LEU A 38 -27.61 -1.48 -0.39
N GLY A 39 -28.04 -2.73 -0.12
CA GLY A 39 -28.18 -3.76 -1.16
C GLY A 39 -26.85 -4.36 -1.60
N VAL A 40 -25.87 -4.47 -0.69
CA VAL A 40 -24.52 -5.01 -0.96
C VAL A 40 -24.18 -6.19 -0.07
N PHE A 41 -23.44 -7.15 -0.61
CA PHE A 41 -22.82 -8.29 0.06
C PHE A 41 -21.37 -7.98 0.39
N ILE A 42 -21.01 -8.17 1.66
CA ILE A 42 -19.75 -7.73 2.24
C ILE A 42 -19.16 -8.80 3.17
N CYS A 43 -17.85 -8.77 3.37
CA CYS A 43 -17.20 -9.67 4.32
C CYS A 43 -17.42 -9.24 5.78
N LEU A 44 -17.10 -10.12 6.73
CA LEU A 44 -17.20 -9.83 8.17
C LEU A 44 -16.40 -8.57 8.58
N ALA A 45 -15.21 -8.37 8.01
CA ALA A 45 -14.38 -7.22 8.35
C ALA A 45 -15.01 -5.90 7.87
N CYS A 46 -15.57 -5.86 6.66
CA CYS A 46 -16.24 -4.66 6.14
C CYS A 46 -17.59 -4.42 6.83
N SER A 47 -18.31 -5.47 7.23
CA SER A 47 -19.52 -5.30 8.05
C SER A 47 -19.21 -4.63 9.39
N GLY A 48 -18.03 -4.87 9.97
CA GLY A 48 -17.52 -4.14 11.14
C GLY A 48 -17.42 -2.63 10.91
N ILE A 49 -16.90 -2.21 9.75
CA ILE A 49 -16.81 -0.79 9.38
C ILE A 49 -18.19 -0.19 9.16
N HIS A 50 -19.08 -0.91 8.47
CA HIS A 50 -20.45 -0.45 8.20
C HIS A 50 -21.28 -0.21 9.48
N ARG A 51 -20.99 -0.91 10.58
CA ARG A 51 -21.63 -0.66 11.89
C ARG A 51 -21.31 0.72 12.47
N ASN A 52 -20.27 1.39 11.98
CA ASN A 52 -19.86 2.72 12.48
C ASN A 52 -20.67 3.88 11.87
N PHE A 53 -21.62 3.61 10.96
CA PHE A 53 -22.53 4.60 10.39
C PHE A 53 -23.95 4.00 10.16
N PRO A 54 -24.64 3.61 11.25
CA PRO A 54 -25.89 2.83 11.20
C PRO A 54 -27.06 3.56 10.52
N ASP A 55 -27.02 4.89 10.45
CA ASP A 55 -28.03 5.70 9.78
C ASP A 55 -28.05 5.49 8.25
N ILE A 56 -26.92 5.06 7.68
CA ILE A 56 -26.77 4.80 6.25
C ILE A 56 -26.75 3.29 5.97
N SER A 57 -26.05 2.51 6.79
CA SER A 57 -25.88 1.06 6.57
C SER A 57 -26.37 0.19 7.72
N LYS A 58 -27.36 -0.64 7.44
CA LYS A 58 -27.86 -1.69 8.36
C LYS A 58 -27.35 -3.05 7.91
N VAL A 59 -26.48 -3.68 8.70
CA VAL A 59 -25.82 -4.95 8.33
C VAL A 59 -26.37 -6.14 9.09
N LYS A 60 -26.49 -7.29 8.40
CA LYS A 60 -26.97 -8.56 8.94
C LYS A 60 -26.09 -9.71 8.45
N SER A 61 -25.93 -10.75 9.28
CA SER A 61 -25.27 -11.99 8.87
C SER A 61 -26.20 -12.76 7.96
N LEU A 62 -25.68 -13.31 6.85
CA LEU A 62 -26.49 -14.04 5.87
C LEU A 62 -27.02 -15.38 6.41
N SER A 63 -26.38 -15.95 7.44
CA SER A 63 -26.75 -17.24 8.02
C SER A 63 -27.23 -17.17 9.47
N LEU A 64 -26.83 -16.14 10.23
CA LEU A 64 -27.10 -16.05 11.67
C LEU A 64 -28.19 -15.05 12.04
N SER A 65 -28.53 -14.11 11.15
CA SER A 65 -29.52 -13.07 11.43
C SER A 65 -30.90 -13.42 10.91
N HIS A 66 -31.94 -12.85 11.54
CA HIS A 66 -33.28 -12.87 10.98
C HIS A 66 -33.40 -11.83 9.85
N TRP A 67 -33.90 -12.28 8.71
CA TRP A 67 -34.16 -11.46 7.52
C TRP A 67 -35.65 -11.43 7.25
N GLU A 68 -36.18 -10.21 7.08
CA GLU A 68 -37.56 -9.98 6.67
C GLU A 68 -37.69 -10.19 5.16
N ASP A 69 -38.87 -10.62 4.69
CA ASP A 69 -39.11 -10.90 3.27
C ASP A 69 -38.79 -9.68 2.37
N HIS A 70 -39.12 -8.47 2.83
CA HIS A 70 -38.82 -7.23 2.10
C HIS A 70 -37.32 -6.92 2.02
N GLU A 71 -36.52 -7.32 3.02
CA GLU A 71 -35.07 -7.15 2.99
C GLU A 71 -34.44 -8.14 2.00
N VAL A 72 -34.90 -9.39 1.99
CA VAL A 72 -34.45 -10.41 1.01
C VAL A 72 -34.79 -9.96 -0.41
N GLN A 73 -36.01 -9.45 -0.62
CA GLN A 73 -36.42 -8.88 -1.90
C GLN A 73 -35.54 -7.69 -2.30
N PHE A 74 -35.27 -6.75 -1.37
CA PHE A 74 -34.38 -5.62 -1.64
C PHE A 74 -32.97 -6.08 -2.02
N MET A 75 -32.42 -7.09 -1.35
CA MET A 75 -31.13 -7.68 -1.74
C MET A 75 -31.19 -8.33 -3.13
N ALA A 76 -32.32 -8.95 -3.50
CA ALA A 76 -32.51 -9.60 -4.79
C ALA A 76 -32.62 -8.59 -5.95
N GLU A 77 -33.28 -7.47 -5.73
CA GLU A 77 -33.44 -6.35 -6.68
C GLU A 77 -32.16 -5.51 -6.81
N ASN A 78 -31.31 -5.54 -5.78
CA ASN A 78 -29.99 -4.93 -5.78
C ASN A 78 -28.90 -6.01 -5.90
N GLY A 79 -27.72 -5.75 -5.34
CA GLY A 79 -26.54 -6.59 -5.49
C GLY A 79 -25.30 -5.76 -5.81
N ASN A 80 -24.15 -6.41 -5.68
CA ASN A 80 -22.85 -5.74 -5.74
C ASN A 80 -22.60 -5.08 -7.09
N GLU A 81 -22.94 -5.73 -8.19
CA GLU A 81 -22.73 -5.17 -9.53
C GLU A 81 -23.55 -3.90 -9.77
N LEU A 82 -24.85 -3.92 -9.43
CA LEU A 82 -25.72 -2.75 -9.54
C LEU A 82 -25.24 -1.63 -8.62
N MET A 83 -24.93 -1.93 -7.36
CA MET A 83 -24.47 -0.92 -6.41
C MET A 83 -23.08 -0.37 -6.76
N LYS A 84 -22.21 -1.16 -7.39
CA LYS A 84 -20.96 -0.68 -7.97
C LYS A 84 -21.22 0.33 -9.09
N SER A 85 -22.14 0.04 -10.01
CA SER A 85 -22.50 1.00 -11.07
C SER A 85 -23.04 2.34 -10.55
N LYS A 86 -23.63 2.33 -9.35
CA LYS A 86 -24.18 3.52 -8.67
C LYS A 86 -23.15 4.27 -7.84
N TYR A 87 -22.47 3.60 -6.92
CA TYR A 87 -21.57 4.23 -5.95
C TYR A 87 -20.13 4.34 -6.42
N GLU A 88 -19.76 3.66 -7.51
CA GLU A 88 -18.45 3.74 -8.15
C GLU A 88 -18.53 4.29 -9.59
N ALA A 89 -19.62 4.99 -9.93
CA ALA A 89 -19.91 5.50 -11.28
C ALA A 89 -18.80 6.40 -11.83
N ALA A 90 -18.15 7.18 -10.97
CA ALA A 90 -17.18 8.20 -11.34
C ALA A 90 -15.87 8.09 -10.56
N VAL A 91 -15.43 6.88 -10.18
CA VAL A 91 -14.16 6.73 -9.44
C VAL A 91 -13.00 7.16 -10.32
N PRO A 92 -12.19 8.16 -9.92
CA PRO A 92 -11.03 8.56 -10.70
C PRO A 92 -10.03 7.43 -10.85
N VAL A 93 -9.40 7.33 -12.02
CA VAL A 93 -8.45 6.25 -12.35
C VAL A 93 -7.23 6.19 -11.40
N TYR A 94 -6.82 7.34 -10.83
CA TYR A 94 -5.75 7.40 -9.85
C TYR A 94 -6.21 7.00 -8.44
N TYR A 95 -7.52 6.99 -8.12
CA TYR A 95 -8.00 6.73 -6.77
C TYR A 95 -7.67 5.30 -6.35
N TYR A 96 -7.07 5.12 -5.19
CA TYR A 96 -6.70 3.79 -4.70
C TYR A 96 -7.92 3.02 -4.20
N LYS A 97 -8.24 1.90 -4.86
CA LYS A 97 -9.26 0.95 -4.40
C LYS A 97 -8.62 -0.09 -3.48
N PRO A 98 -8.97 -0.14 -2.18
CA PRO A 98 -8.36 -1.07 -1.25
C PRO A 98 -8.81 -2.50 -1.48
N THR A 99 -7.93 -3.42 -1.13
CA THR A 99 -8.17 -4.87 -1.04
C THR A 99 -8.37 -5.29 0.42
N HIS A 100 -8.75 -6.55 0.63
CA HIS A 100 -8.87 -7.12 1.97
C HIS A 100 -7.54 -7.22 2.74
N LYS A 101 -6.40 -7.08 2.05
CA LYS A 101 -5.05 -7.06 2.65
C LYS A 101 -4.62 -5.67 3.10
N ASP A 102 -5.32 -4.63 2.69
CA ASP A 102 -4.98 -3.26 3.05
C ASP A 102 -5.40 -2.91 4.48
N CYS A 103 -4.71 -1.93 5.04
CA CYS A 103 -4.95 -1.44 6.39
C CYS A 103 -6.37 -0.89 6.58
N GLN A 104 -6.81 -0.86 7.84
CA GLN A 104 -8.18 -0.47 8.18
C GLN A 104 -8.55 0.93 7.67
N VAL A 105 -7.64 1.92 7.77
CA VAL A 105 -7.93 3.30 7.34
C VAL A 105 -8.26 3.39 5.84
N LEU A 106 -7.56 2.65 4.98
CA LEU A 106 -7.84 2.63 3.54
C LEU A 106 -9.22 2.02 3.26
N ARG A 107 -9.53 0.87 3.88
CA ARG A 107 -10.84 0.22 3.73
C ARG A 107 -11.98 1.07 4.27
N GLU A 108 -11.80 1.67 5.44
CA GLU A 108 -12.80 2.54 6.06
C GLU A 108 -13.08 3.78 5.21
N GLN A 109 -12.04 4.48 4.77
CA GLN A 109 -12.24 5.71 4.00
C GLN A 109 -12.79 5.44 2.60
N TRP A 110 -12.51 4.28 2.01
CA TRP A 110 -13.17 3.85 0.78
C TRP A 110 -14.66 3.60 0.96
N ILE A 111 -15.04 2.87 2.01
CA ILE A 111 -16.44 2.60 2.35
C ILE A 111 -17.20 3.90 2.60
N ARG A 112 -16.62 4.81 3.39
CA ARG A 112 -17.19 6.12 3.67
C ARG A 112 -17.26 7.01 2.42
N ALA A 113 -16.23 6.99 1.56
CA ALA A 113 -16.24 7.71 0.28
C ALA A 113 -17.41 7.28 -0.61
N LYS A 114 -17.66 5.97 -0.71
CA LYS A 114 -18.74 5.40 -1.52
C LYS A 114 -20.13 5.72 -0.98
N TYR A 115 -20.39 5.42 0.30
CA TYR A 115 -21.76 5.36 0.80
C TYR A 115 -22.17 6.56 1.66
N GLU A 116 -21.25 7.09 2.46
CA GLU A 116 -21.51 8.22 3.36
C GLU A 116 -21.35 9.56 2.63
N ARG A 117 -20.22 9.75 1.97
CA ARG A 117 -19.88 11.00 1.27
C ARG A 117 -20.29 10.99 -0.20
N LYS A 118 -20.59 9.81 -0.76
CA LYS A 118 -21.04 9.60 -2.15
C LYS A 118 -20.16 10.30 -3.18
N GLU A 119 -18.86 10.30 -2.95
CA GLU A 119 -17.88 11.07 -3.72
C GLU A 119 -17.93 10.69 -5.21
N PHE A 120 -18.17 9.42 -5.52
CA PHE A 120 -18.10 8.87 -6.88
C PHE A 120 -19.47 8.58 -7.52
N SER A 121 -20.58 9.00 -6.91
CA SER A 121 -21.92 8.65 -7.40
C SER A 121 -22.36 9.46 -8.63
N ASN A 122 -21.80 10.66 -8.84
CA ASN A 122 -22.17 11.54 -9.95
C ASN A 122 -20.94 11.86 -10.82
N PRO A 123 -20.99 11.59 -12.13
CA PRO A 123 -19.98 12.07 -13.07
C PRO A 123 -19.89 13.60 -13.07
N GLY A 124 -18.68 14.15 -13.07
CA GLY A 124 -18.45 15.61 -13.15
C GLY A 124 -18.34 16.34 -11.80
N ASN A 125 -18.36 15.63 -10.67
CA ASN A 125 -17.97 16.23 -9.40
C ASN A 125 -16.49 16.63 -9.43
N SER A 126 -16.18 17.86 -9.00
CA SER A 126 -14.81 18.27 -8.72
C SER A 126 -14.31 17.44 -7.54
N PHE A 127 -13.29 16.62 -7.76
CA PHE A 127 -12.68 15.85 -6.69
C PHE A 127 -11.67 16.73 -5.94
N THR A 128 -11.70 16.68 -4.61
CA THR A 128 -10.73 17.40 -3.75
C THR A 128 -9.27 16.97 -3.98
N TYR A 129 -9.07 15.85 -4.68
CA TYR A 129 -7.77 15.28 -5.05
C TYR A 129 -7.15 15.91 -6.29
N GLU A 130 -7.95 16.58 -7.13
CA GLU A 130 -7.55 17.20 -8.40
C GLU A 130 -7.38 18.73 -8.26
N GLU A 131 -7.43 19.24 -7.03
CA GLU A 131 -7.06 20.62 -6.76
C GLU A 131 -5.57 20.79 -7.13
N GLY A 132 -5.26 21.70 -8.06
CA GLY A 132 -3.90 21.90 -8.57
C GLY A 132 -2.84 22.27 -7.51
N MET A 133 -3.30 22.55 -6.28
CA MET A 133 -2.47 22.65 -5.08
C MET A 133 -3.23 22.15 -3.86
N ARG A 134 -2.61 21.28 -3.06
CA ARG A 134 -3.08 20.89 -1.72
C ARG A 134 -2.14 21.45 -0.66
N ASP A 135 -2.69 22.20 0.29
CA ASP A 135 -1.96 22.83 1.39
C ASP A 135 -2.59 22.45 2.73
N GLY A 136 -1.79 21.92 3.65
CA GLY A 136 -2.30 21.48 4.93
C GLY A 136 -1.21 21.06 5.90
N VAL A 137 -1.62 20.81 7.14
CA VAL A 137 -0.71 20.42 8.22
C VAL A 137 -0.74 18.91 8.40
N LEU A 138 0.43 18.30 8.53
CA LEU A 138 0.59 16.90 8.89
C LEU A 138 1.54 16.76 10.07
N MET A 139 1.29 15.77 10.91
CA MET A 139 2.21 15.41 11.99
C MET A 139 3.36 14.62 11.39
N LYS A 140 4.57 15.18 11.42
CA LYS A 140 5.76 14.58 10.80
C LYS A 140 6.78 14.16 11.84
N ARG A 141 7.26 12.92 11.75
CA ARG A 141 8.36 12.42 12.55
C ARG A 141 9.66 13.20 12.26
N GLY A 142 10.31 13.68 13.31
CA GLY A 142 11.65 14.25 13.28
C GLY A 142 12.68 13.19 12.94
N ARG A 143 13.80 13.61 12.34
CA ARG A 143 14.84 12.71 11.83
C ARG A 143 15.51 11.92 12.96
N ASP A 144 15.95 12.62 14.00
CA ASP A 144 16.86 12.08 15.01
C ASP A 144 16.23 11.99 16.40
N ASN A 145 15.20 12.81 16.68
CA ASN A 145 14.57 12.89 18.01
C ASN A 145 13.35 11.97 18.18
N GLY A 146 12.87 11.36 17.08
CA GLY A 146 11.69 10.50 17.11
C GLY A 146 10.37 11.18 17.54
N GLN A 147 10.30 12.50 17.56
CA GLN A 147 9.07 13.22 17.91
C GLN A 147 8.25 13.54 16.66
N PHE A 148 6.93 13.43 16.74
CA PHE A 148 6.05 13.96 15.70
C PHE A 148 5.77 15.43 15.98
N LEU A 149 5.99 16.27 14.98
CA LEU A 149 5.76 17.71 15.07
C LEU A 149 4.91 18.16 13.88
N SER A 150 4.04 19.13 14.13
CA SER A 150 3.21 19.76 13.10
C SER A 150 4.07 20.43 12.03
N ARG A 151 3.85 20.08 10.76
CA ARG A 151 4.55 20.63 9.60
C ARG A 151 3.53 20.94 8.51
N ARG A 152 3.64 22.11 7.89
CA ARG A 152 2.86 22.45 6.71
C ARG A 152 3.45 21.72 5.50
N PHE A 153 2.61 21.02 4.75
CA PHE A 153 2.92 20.39 3.49
C PHE A 153 2.16 21.09 2.38
N VAL A 154 2.80 21.22 1.22
CA VAL A 154 2.21 21.78 0.01
C VAL A 154 2.53 20.85 -1.14
N LEU A 155 1.51 20.20 -1.70
CA LEU A 155 1.60 19.45 -2.94
C LEU A 155 1.15 20.36 -4.07
N SER A 156 1.99 20.52 -5.09
CA SER A 156 1.68 21.33 -6.28
C SER A 156 1.77 20.45 -7.53
N GLU A 157 0.66 20.36 -8.26
CA GLU A 157 0.62 19.71 -9.57
C GLU A 157 1.48 20.48 -10.58
N ARG A 158 1.28 21.81 -10.64
CA ARG A 158 1.99 22.70 -11.57
C ARG A 158 3.51 22.61 -11.44
N GLU A 159 4.01 22.54 -10.21
CA GLU A 159 5.45 22.42 -9.97
C GLU A 159 5.93 20.96 -9.96
N GLY A 160 5.03 19.99 -9.87
CA GLY A 160 5.36 18.56 -9.71
C GLY A 160 6.10 18.26 -8.40
N THR A 161 5.82 19.01 -7.33
CA THR A 161 6.56 18.88 -6.06
C THR A 161 5.67 18.75 -4.83
N LEU A 162 6.17 17.99 -3.86
CA LEU A 162 5.72 17.97 -2.48
C LEU A 162 6.75 18.72 -1.63
N LYS A 163 6.36 19.87 -1.08
CA LYS A 163 7.18 20.70 -0.20
C LYS A 163 6.71 20.52 1.24
N TYR A 164 7.62 20.66 2.18
CA TYR A 164 7.23 20.83 3.58
C TYR A 164 8.04 21.92 4.28
N PHE A 165 7.39 22.56 5.23
CA PHE A 165 7.89 23.71 5.98
C PHE A 165 7.98 23.36 7.46
N THR A 166 8.99 23.89 8.16
CA THR A 166 9.17 23.65 9.60
C THR A 166 8.06 24.29 10.44
N LYS A 167 7.47 25.38 9.95
CA LYS A 167 6.37 26.15 10.55
C LYS A 167 5.42 26.61 9.44
N TYR A 168 4.22 27.04 9.80
CA TYR A 168 3.18 27.44 8.85
C TYR A 168 3.54 28.72 8.06
N ASP A 169 4.19 29.66 8.73
CA ASP A 169 4.60 31.00 8.27
C ASP A 169 6.01 31.04 7.66
N ALA A 170 6.69 29.88 7.55
CA ALA A 170 8.03 29.83 6.98
C ALA A 170 8.01 30.19 5.49
N LYS A 171 8.87 31.13 5.10
CA LYS A 171 8.98 31.61 3.71
C LYS A 171 9.62 30.59 2.77
N GLU A 172 10.52 29.76 3.29
CA GLU A 172 11.27 28.79 2.50
C GLU A 172 10.97 27.35 2.94
N PRO A 173 10.81 26.41 1.98
CA PRO A 173 10.58 25.02 2.29
C PRO A 173 11.82 24.39 2.91
N LYS A 174 11.63 23.53 3.90
CA LYS A 174 12.71 22.72 4.48
C LYS A 174 13.19 21.64 3.52
N ALA A 175 12.28 21.13 2.68
CA ALA A 175 12.60 20.27 1.56
C ALA A 175 11.60 20.49 0.42
N VAL A 176 12.10 20.31 -0.80
CA VAL A 176 11.33 20.26 -2.04
C VAL A 176 11.55 18.88 -2.63
N ILE A 177 10.50 18.09 -2.77
CA ILE A 177 10.57 16.69 -3.20
C ILE A 177 9.82 16.56 -4.51
N LYS A 178 10.45 15.99 -5.55
CA LYS A 178 9.76 15.77 -6.83
C LYS A 178 8.82 14.57 -6.73
N VAL A 179 7.56 14.77 -7.10
CA VAL A 179 6.48 13.79 -6.91
C VAL A 179 6.67 12.53 -7.78
N ASP A 180 7.31 12.66 -8.94
CA ASP A 180 7.67 11.53 -9.81
C ASP A 180 8.66 10.55 -9.17
N THR A 181 9.41 11.00 -8.16
CA THR A 181 10.41 10.18 -7.46
C THR A 181 9.95 9.64 -6.10
N ILE A 182 8.74 10.00 -5.65
CA ILE A 182 8.24 9.55 -4.35
C ILE A 182 7.49 8.23 -4.45
N ASN A 183 7.55 7.43 -3.41
CA ASN A 183 6.55 6.42 -3.11
C ASN A 183 5.83 6.80 -1.81
N ALA A 184 4.54 6.48 -1.70
CA ALA A 184 3.78 6.63 -0.47
C ALA A 184 3.05 5.31 -0.17
N THR A 185 3.14 4.82 1.07
CA THR A 185 2.49 3.57 1.49
C THR A 185 2.07 3.67 2.95
N PHE A 186 0.86 3.20 3.25
CA PHE A 186 0.34 3.21 4.62
C PHE A 186 1.07 2.17 5.46
N GLN A 187 1.57 2.60 6.62
CA GLN A 187 2.45 1.81 7.49
C GLN A 187 2.04 1.97 8.97
N PRO A 188 0.76 1.72 9.32
CA PRO A 188 0.23 2.11 10.62
C PRO A 188 0.87 1.39 11.79
N GLU A 189 1.13 0.09 11.66
CA GLU A 189 1.78 -0.73 12.69
C GLU A 189 3.22 -0.27 12.95
N LYS A 190 4.00 -0.10 11.88
CA LYS A 190 5.39 0.39 11.94
C LYS A 190 5.49 1.78 12.57
N ILE A 191 4.55 2.67 12.23
CA ILE A 191 4.53 4.06 12.68
C ILE A 191 3.95 4.18 14.10
N GLY A 192 3.14 3.20 14.54
CA GLY A 192 2.41 3.27 15.80
C GLY A 192 1.22 4.23 15.76
N ASN A 193 0.61 4.43 14.58
CA ASN A 193 -0.55 5.30 14.41
C ASN A 193 -1.47 4.73 13.30
N PRO A 194 -2.80 4.62 13.52
CA PRO A 194 -3.73 4.01 12.54
C PRO A 194 -3.76 4.73 11.19
N ASN A 195 -3.37 6.01 11.16
CA ASN A 195 -3.32 6.87 9.99
C ASN A 195 -1.86 7.11 9.51
N GLY A 196 -0.92 6.26 9.92
CA GLY A 196 0.48 6.39 9.57
C GLY A 196 0.75 6.14 8.08
N LEU A 197 1.34 7.13 7.41
CA LEU A 197 1.80 7.07 6.02
C LEU A 197 3.33 7.23 5.97
N GLN A 198 3.99 6.32 5.26
CA GLN A 198 5.42 6.42 4.95
C GLN A 198 5.58 6.96 3.53
N ILE A 199 6.30 8.06 3.39
CA ILE A 199 6.76 8.58 2.10
C ILE A 199 8.25 8.28 1.98
N THR A 200 8.64 7.67 0.87
CA THR A 200 10.04 7.44 0.51
C THR A 200 10.39 8.23 -0.74
N TYR A 201 11.60 8.77 -0.80
CA TYR A 201 12.12 9.44 -2.00
C TYR A 201 13.64 9.36 -2.03
N LEU A 202 14.21 9.57 -3.21
CA LEU A 202 15.66 9.63 -3.38
C LEU A 202 16.20 11.00 -2.97
N LYS A 203 17.15 11.00 -2.03
CA LYS A 203 17.93 12.18 -1.65
C LYS A 203 19.41 11.85 -1.69
N ASP A 204 20.17 12.57 -2.51
CA ASP A 204 21.62 12.34 -2.69
C ASP A 204 21.90 10.86 -2.99
N TYR A 205 21.10 10.30 -3.90
CA TYR A 205 21.04 8.89 -4.28
C TYR A 205 20.55 7.92 -3.20
N SER A 206 20.42 8.33 -1.94
CA SER A 206 19.97 7.47 -0.84
C SER A 206 18.46 7.58 -0.61
N THR A 207 17.82 6.46 -0.27
CA THR A 207 16.41 6.47 0.09
C THR A 207 16.20 7.16 1.44
N ARG A 208 15.39 8.22 1.41
CA ARG A 208 14.96 8.98 2.58
C ARG A 208 13.52 8.61 2.93
N ASN A 209 13.32 8.13 4.16
CA ASN A 209 12.00 7.95 4.77
C ASN A 209 11.50 9.26 5.43
N ILE A 210 10.23 9.54 5.20
CA ILE A 210 9.41 10.49 5.95
C ILE A 210 8.21 9.72 6.49
N PHE A 211 7.98 9.80 7.80
CA PHE A 211 6.81 9.22 8.45
C PHE A 211 5.88 10.35 8.86
N ILE A 212 4.63 10.31 8.39
CA ILE A 212 3.60 11.29 8.67
C ILE A 212 2.28 10.63 9.06
N TYR A 213 1.42 11.39 9.74
CA TYR A 213 0.02 11.04 9.93
C TYR A 213 -0.83 12.30 10.01
N HIS A 214 -2.15 12.10 9.98
CA HIS A 214 -3.15 13.09 10.36
C HIS A 214 -4.16 12.44 11.30
N ASP A 215 -4.78 13.20 12.21
CA ASP A 215 -5.75 12.64 13.17
C ASP A 215 -7.04 12.20 12.47
N SER A 216 -7.46 12.92 11.44
CA SER A 216 -8.51 12.49 10.50
C SER A 216 -7.96 11.48 9.48
N GLY A 217 -8.55 10.29 9.45
CA GLY A 217 -8.27 9.26 8.45
C GLY A 217 -8.63 9.71 7.03
N LYS A 218 -9.70 10.51 6.88
CA LYS A 218 -10.08 11.09 5.57
C LYS A 218 -8.95 11.95 5.03
N GLU A 219 -8.45 12.88 5.82
CA GLU A 219 -7.40 13.82 5.39
C GLU A 219 -6.13 13.11 4.91
N ILE A 220 -5.65 12.09 5.64
CA ILE A 220 -4.44 11.38 5.21
C ILE A 220 -4.66 10.55 3.94
N VAL A 221 -5.86 9.96 3.77
CA VAL A 221 -6.21 9.23 2.55
C VAL A 221 -6.39 10.20 1.38
N ASP A 222 -6.90 11.40 1.62
CA ASP A 222 -6.97 12.45 0.63
C ASP A 222 -5.58 12.90 0.18
N TRP A 223 -4.64 13.11 1.11
CA TRP A 223 -3.23 13.39 0.78
C TRP A 223 -2.62 12.28 -0.08
N PHE A 224 -2.86 11.02 0.28
CA PHE A 224 -2.38 9.86 -0.47
C PHE A 224 -2.94 9.83 -1.91
N ASN A 225 -4.25 10.03 -2.08
CA ASN A 225 -4.86 10.05 -3.42
C ASN A 225 -4.48 11.30 -4.23
N SER A 226 -4.23 12.45 -3.58
CA SER A 226 -3.74 13.65 -4.25
C SER A 226 -2.32 13.44 -4.78
N ILE A 227 -1.44 12.78 -4.02
CA ILE A 227 -0.11 12.36 -4.51
C ILE A 227 -0.25 11.48 -5.75
N ARG A 228 -1.16 10.49 -5.71
CA ARG A 228 -1.43 9.59 -6.84
C ARG A 228 -1.95 10.35 -8.06
N ALA A 229 -2.81 11.35 -7.88
CA ALA A 229 -3.32 12.20 -8.96
C ALA A 229 -2.19 12.97 -9.66
N VAL A 230 -1.32 13.65 -8.88
CA VAL A 230 -0.17 14.40 -9.43
C VAL A 230 0.84 13.46 -10.10
N GLN A 231 1.08 12.27 -9.54
CA GLN A 231 1.92 11.25 -10.19
C GLN A 231 1.34 10.81 -11.53
N LEU A 232 0.03 10.59 -11.62
CA LEU A 232 -0.61 10.19 -12.86
C LEU A 232 -0.51 11.30 -13.91
N HIS A 233 -0.75 12.55 -13.52
CA HIS A 233 -0.58 13.70 -14.40
C HIS A 233 0.84 13.74 -14.98
N TYR A 234 1.86 13.64 -14.12
CA TYR A 234 3.26 13.61 -14.55
C TYR A 234 3.54 12.46 -15.52
N LEU A 235 3.08 11.24 -15.20
CA LEU A 235 3.30 10.08 -16.05
C LEU A 235 2.61 10.21 -17.41
N LYS A 236 1.42 10.79 -17.48
CA LYS A 236 0.73 11.06 -18.76
C LYS A 236 1.51 12.03 -19.64
N VAL A 237 2.14 13.04 -19.03
CA VAL A 237 3.00 13.99 -19.74
C VAL A 237 4.32 13.33 -20.19
N ALA A 238 4.94 12.55 -19.31
CA ALA A 238 6.21 11.87 -19.60
C ALA A 238 6.07 10.71 -20.60
N PHE A 239 4.89 10.09 -20.67
CA PHE A 239 4.59 8.93 -21.52
C PHE A 239 3.24 9.11 -22.26
N PRO A 240 3.16 10.03 -23.24
CA PRO A 240 1.89 10.40 -23.88
C PRO A 240 1.19 9.27 -24.66
N GLY A 241 1.90 8.19 -24.98
CA GLY A 241 1.33 6.99 -25.62
C GLY A 241 0.93 5.87 -24.65
N ALA A 242 1.19 6.03 -23.34
CA ALA A 242 0.87 5.00 -22.35
C ALA A 242 -0.60 5.08 -21.94
N THR A 243 -1.23 3.91 -21.80
CA THR A 243 -2.59 3.77 -21.31
C THR A 243 -2.66 3.92 -19.78
N ASP A 244 -3.83 4.26 -19.25
CA ASP A 244 -4.04 4.32 -17.79
C ASP A 244 -3.70 2.98 -17.12
N ALA A 245 -4.00 1.84 -17.77
CA ALA A 245 -3.68 0.51 -17.26
C ALA A 245 -2.17 0.27 -17.09
N GLU A 246 -1.32 0.89 -17.93
CA GLU A 246 0.14 0.81 -17.83
C GLU A 246 0.72 1.79 -16.80
N LEU A 247 0.01 2.89 -16.52
CA LEU A 247 0.48 3.95 -15.63
C LEU A 247 0.03 3.77 -14.17
N ILE A 248 -1.18 3.28 -13.93
CA ILE A 248 -1.75 3.11 -12.57
C ILE A 248 -0.84 2.28 -11.64
N PRO A 249 -0.23 1.16 -12.09
CA PRO A 249 0.69 0.38 -11.26
C PRO A 249 1.97 1.13 -10.86
N LYS A 250 2.30 2.24 -11.55
CA LYS A 250 3.52 3.04 -11.35
C LYS A 250 3.33 4.23 -10.41
N LEU A 251 2.12 4.46 -9.90
CA LEU A 251 1.82 5.54 -8.95
C LEU A 251 2.44 5.23 -7.58
N THR A 252 1.62 5.08 -6.55
CA THR A 252 2.06 4.59 -5.25
C THR A 252 2.00 3.07 -5.20
N ARG A 253 2.92 2.48 -4.44
CA ARG A 253 3.07 1.03 -4.33
C ARG A 253 3.36 0.61 -2.88
N ASN A 254 2.81 -0.53 -2.50
CA ASN A 254 3.16 -1.18 -1.25
C ASN A 254 4.52 -1.88 -1.38
N PHE A 255 5.21 -2.03 -0.26
CA PHE A 255 6.42 -2.85 -0.24
C PHE A 255 6.06 -4.32 -0.43
N LEU A 256 6.87 -5.03 -1.20
CA LEU A 256 6.64 -6.44 -1.50
C LEU A 256 6.76 -7.29 -0.23
N LYS A 257 7.78 -7.02 0.58
CA LYS A 257 7.96 -7.65 1.88
C LYS A 257 8.80 -6.76 2.79
N GLU A 258 8.50 -6.83 4.07
CA GLU A 258 9.32 -6.24 5.12
C GLU A 258 9.48 -7.21 6.28
N GLY A 259 10.53 -7.02 7.08
CA GLY A 259 10.79 -7.87 8.22
C GLY A 259 12.25 -7.81 8.66
N TYR A 260 12.54 -8.40 9.81
CA TYR A 260 13.92 -8.51 10.27
C TYR A 260 14.61 -9.69 9.60
N MET A 261 15.86 -9.48 9.17
CA MET A 261 16.84 -10.53 8.85
C MET A 261 18.18 -10.15 9.53
N GLU A 262 19.08 -11.10 9.75
CA GLU A 262 20.47 -10.76 10.05
C GLU A 262 21.29 -10.72 8.76
N LYS A 263 22.34 -9.90 8.74
CA LYS A 263 23.27 -9.83 7.60
C LYS A 263 24.71 -9.66 8.06
N THR A 264 25.66 -10.19 7.29
CA THR A 264 27.10 -9.90 7.43
C THR A 264 27.55 -8.74 6.52
N GLY A 265 28.81 -8.33 6.65
CA GLY A 265 29.47 -7.31 5.85
C GLY A 265 29.97 -7.83 4.49
N PRO A 266 30.72 -7.01 3.73
CA PRO A 266 31.18 -7.36 2.39
C PRO A 266 32.25 -8.44 2.39
N ARG A 267 33.04 -8.57 3.46
CA ARG A 267 34.08 -9.60 3.57
C ARG A 267 33.53 -10.93 4.08
N GLN A 268 32.26 -10.96 4.48
CA GLN A 268 31.55 -12.13 5.02
C GLN A 268 32.17 -12.72 6.30
N THR A 269 33.21 -12.06 6.83
CA THR A 269 33.86 -12.37 8.11
C THR A 269 33.39 -11.45 9.22
N GLU A 270 32.70 -10.36 8.88
CA GLU A 270 32.06 -9.52 9.87
C GLU A 270 30.92 -10.26 10.57
N GLY A 271 30.68 -9.92 11.83
CA GLY A 271 29.56 -10.52 12.56
C GLY A 271 28.21 -10.18 11.94
N PHE A 272 27.29 -11.14 11.97
CA PHE A 272 25.91 -10.96 11.56
C PHE A 272 25.22 -9.94 12.47
N LYS A 273 24.43 -9.06 11.87
CA LYS A 273 23.67 -8.02 12.59
C LYS A 273 22.23 -8.02 12.12
N LYS A 274 21.29 -8.09 13.08
CA LYS A 274 19.86 -7.89 12.85
C LYS A 274 19.58 -6.51 12.24
N ARG A 275 18.82 -6.47 11.15
CA ARG A 275 18.40 -5.26 10.44
C ARG A 275 16.95 -5.40 9.99
N TRP A 276 16.23 -4.28 9.95
CA TRP A 276 14.92 -4.23 9.31
C TRP A 276 15.11 -4.12 7.80
N PHE A 277 14.54 -5.02 7.02
CA PHE A 277 14.58 -5.01 5.57
C PHE A 277 13.26 -4.56 4.99
N THR A 278 13.34 -3.83 3.88
CA THR A 278 12.20 -3.42 3.07
C THR A 278 12.53 -3.70 1.61
N LEU A 279 11.75 -4.57 0.96
CA LEU A 279 11.82 -4.83 -0.46
C LEU A 279 10.81 -3.95 -1.21
N ASP A 280 11.31 -2.88 -1.82
CA ASP A 280 10.54 -1.98 -2.67
C ASP A 280 10.87 -2.28 -4.14
N HIS A 281 10.02 -3.09 -4.79
CA HIS A 281 10.25 -3.56 -6.15
C HIS A 281 11.62 -4.26 -6.28
N ARG A 282 12.56 -3.67 -7.03
CA ARG A 282 13.94 -4.16 -7.20
C ARG A 282 14.93 -3.61 -6.18
N ARG A 283 14.48 -2.87 -5.18
CA ARG A 283 15.36 -2.22 -4.20
C ARG A 283 15.17 -2.86 -2.84
N LEU A 284 16.18 -3.60 -2.40
CA LEU A 284 16.26 -4.15 -1.05
C LEU A 284 17.02 -3.16 -0.16
N MET A 285 16.32 -2.54 0.78
CA MET A 285 16.87 -1.59 1.73
C MET A 285 16.98 -2.24 3.10
N TYR A 286 18.01 -1.88 3.88
CA TYR A 286 18.12 -2.34 5.26
C TYR A 286 18.44 -1.21 6.24
N PHE A 287 17.79 -1.24 7.39
CA PHE A 287 17.80 -0.21 8.43
C PHE A 287 18.23 -0.79 9.76
N LYS A 288 18.74 0.06 10.67
CA LYS A 288 18.98 -0.38 12.05
C LYS A 288 17.64 -0.51 12.76
N ASP A 289 16.82 0.54 12.63
CA ASP A 289 15.49 0.63 13.20
C ASP A 289 14.46 0.88 12.07
N PRO A 290 13.24 0.30 12.11
CA PRO A 290 12.26 0.43 11.02
C PRO A 290 11.84 1.89 10.72
N LEU A 291 11.99 2.77 11.70
CA LEU A 291 11.68 4.20 11.61
C LEU A 291 12.92 5.07 11.33
N ASP A 292 14.05 4.47 10.96
CA ASP A 292 15.23 5.21 10.54
C ASP A 292 14.92 6.07 9.31
N ALA A 293 15.44 7.30 9.32
CA ALA A 293 15.29 8.23 8.21
C ALA A 293 16.02 7.78 6.94
N PHE A 294 17.11 7.02 7.06
CA PHE A 294 17.92 6.59 5.91
C PHE A 294 18.30 5.13 6.05
N ALA A 295 18.37 4.43 4.92
CA ALA A 295 18.89 3.07 4.88
C ALA A 295 20.37 3.04 5.28
N LYS A 296 20.79 1.98 5.97
CA LYS A 296 22.20 1.68 6.21
C LYS A 296 22.89 1.16 4.95
N GLY A 297 22.12 0.61 4.02
CA GLY A 297 22.54 0.29 2.68
C GLY A 297 21.36 -0.19 1.86
N GLU A 298 21.58 -0.24 0.55
CA GLU A 298 20.58 -0.55 -0.45
C GLU A 298 21.21 -1.51 -1.46
N VAL A 299 20.44 -2.49 -1.92
CA VAL A 299 20.87 -3.47 -2.91
C VAL A 299 19.85 -3.44 -4.04
N PHE A 300 20.34 -3.31 -5.27
CA PHE A 300 19.50 -3.50 -6.44
C PHE A 300 19.42 -4.99 -6.79
N LEU A 301 18.21 -5.48 -7.03
CA LEU A 301 17.92 -6.86 -7.43
C LEU A 301 17.54 -6.84 -8.91
N GLY A 302 18.52 -7.13 -9.77
CA GLY A 302 18.34 -7.18 -11.22
C GLY A 302 17.60 -8.43 -11.66
N ASN A 303 17.84 -8.85 -12.89
CA ASN A 303 17.24 -10.06 -13.45
C ASN A 303 18.24 -11.22 -13.45
N ARG A 304 17.73 -12.44 -13.35
CA ARG A 304 18.53 -13.66 -13.29
C ARG A 304 19.47 -13.86 -14.48
N ASP A 305 19.05 -13.40 -15.66
CA ASP A 305 19.83 -13.48 -16.89
C ASP A 305 21.06 -12.54 -16.87
N HIS A 306 21.12 -11.61 -15.91
CA HIS A 306 22.23 -10.68 -15.72
C HIS A 306 23.05 -10.98 -14.46
N GLY A 307 23.10 -12.24 -14.02
CA GLY A 307 23.98 -12.67 -12.92
C GLY A 307 23.43 -12.36 -11.52
N TYR A 308 22.11 -12.19 -11.38
CA TYR A 308 21.44 -12.11 -10.09
C TYR A 308 20.82 -13.45 -9.71
N ASN A 309 20.91 -13.86 -8.45
CA ASN A 309 20.32 -15.11 -8.01
C ASN A 309 19.96 -15.06 -6.52
N ALA A 310 18.96 -15.83 -6.10
CA ALA A 310 18.58 -15.97 -4.70
C ALA A 310 18.35 -17.44 -4.36
N SER A 311 19.09 -17.96 -3.39
CA SER A 311 19.05 -19.38 -3.01
C SER A 311 18.96 -19.58 -1.48
N PRO A 312 18.31 -20.68 -1.04
CA PRO A 312 18.30 -21.04 0.37
C PRO A 312 19.68 -21.51 0.84
N GLY A 313 19.98 -21.23 2.10
CA GLY A 313 21.23 -21.61 2.76
C GLY A 313 22.32 -20.55 2.63
N LEU A 314 23.45 -20.84 3.26
CA LEU A 314 24.69 -20.06 3.20
C LEU A 314 25.76 -20.88 2.44
N PRO A 315 26.73 -20.24 1.78
CA PRO A 315 27.84 -20.95 1.15
C PRO A 315 28.58 -21.85 2.16
N ALA A 316 29.06 -23.00 1.69
CA ALA A 316 29.82 -23.93 2.53
C ALA A 316 31.03 -23.22 3.17
N GLY A 317 31.25 -23.45 4.47
CA GLY A 317 32.33 -22.81 5.22
C GLY A 317 32.03 -21.40 5.72
N THR A 318 30.82 -20.86 5.50
CA THR A 318 30.41 -19.58 6.08
C THR A 318 30.38 -19.66 7.60
N HIS A 319 31.19 -18.83 8.26
CA HIS A 319 31.14 -18.68 9.71
C HIS A 319 29.95 -17.80 10.12
N CYS A 320 28.81 -18.42 10.37
CA CYS A 320 27.63 -17.72 10.88
C CYS A 320 27.71 -17.59 12.41
N ASN A 321 27.98 -16.39 12.90
CA ASN A 321 27.85 -16.05 14.33
C ASN A 321 26.53 -15.34 14.66
N GLY A 322 25.57 -15.37 13.73
CA GLY A 322 24.21 -14.89 13.93
C GLY A 322 23.42 -15.84 14.81
N THR A 323 22.34 -15.34 15.42
CA THR A 323 21.44 -16.18 16.22
C THR A 323 20.51 -17.03 15.35
N TRP A 324 20.27 -16.60 14.11
CA TRP A 324 19.30 -17.20 13.21
C TRP A 324 19.94 -18.17 12.22
N GLN A 325 19.25 -19.29 11.94
CA GLN A 325 19.82 -20.45 11.24
C GLN A 325 19.35 -20.61 9.79
N HIS A 326 18.24 -19.95 9.41
CA HIS A 326 17.64 -20.13 8.08
C HIS A 326 18.28 -19.16 7.08
N GLY A 327 19.34 -19.61 6.41
CA GLY A 327 20.16 -18.76 5.54
C GLY A 327 19.54 -18.39 4.19
N ILE A 328 19.84 -17.21 3.67
CA ILE A 328 19.55 -16.81 2.29
C ILE A 328 20.83 -16.25 1.68
N THR A 329 21.13 -16.69 0.46
CA THR A 329 22.24 -16.16 -0.34
C THR A 329 21.66 -15.40 -1.52
N ILE A 330 21.98 -14.11 -1.62
CA ILE A 330 21.70 -13.30 -2.83
C ILE A 330 23.01 -13.01 -3.55
N GLU A 331 23.12 -13.50 -4.77
CA GLU A 331 24.22 -13.21 -5.67
C GLU A 331 23.84 -12.03 -6.56
N THR A 332 24.78 -11.09 -6.69
CA THR A 332 24.74 -9.99 -7.64
C THR A 332 26.07 -9.99 -8.41
N PRO A 333 26.17 -9.34 -9.59
CA PRO A 333 27.41 -9.31 -10.36
C PRO A 333 28.63 -8.85 -9.57
N ASP A 334 28.45 -7.91 -8.64
CA ASP A 334 29.54 -7.28 -7.91
C ASP A 334 29.78 -7.89 -6.53
N ARG A 335 28.77 -8.57 -5.96
CA ARG A 335 28.80 -8.99 -4.56
C ARG A 335 27.81 -10.10 -4.23
N CYS A 336 28.22 -10.99 -3.34
CA CYS A 336 27.34 -11.93 -2.66
C CYS A 336 26.91 -11.41 -1.27
N PHE A 337 25.60 -11.41 -1.02
CA PHE A 337 24.96 -11.00 0.22
C PHE A 337 24.43 -12.22 0.97
N LEU A 338 24.80 -12.34 2.25
CA LEU A 338 24.39 -13.44 3.11
C LEU A 338 23.46 -12.93 4.21
N PHE A 339 22.29 -13.55 4.30
CA PHE A 339 21.27 -13.25 5.29
C PHE A 339 20.88 -14.48 6.08
N THR A 340 20.30 -14.28 7.27
CA THR A 340 19.62 -15.34 8.03
C THR A 340 18.27 -14.86 8.52
N CYS A 341 17.29 -15.76 8.57
CA CYS A 341 15.92 -15.53 9.03
C CYS A 341 15.63 -16.32 10.30
N GLU A 342 14.73 -15.80 11.13
CA GLU A 342 14.36 -16.41 12.41
C GLU A 342 13.66 -17.76 12.26
N THR A 343 12.84 -17.90 11.22
CA THR A 343 12.06 -19.12 10.95
C THR A 343 12.20 -19.55 9.49
N GLU A 344 12.01 -20.84 9.25
CA GLU A 344 11.98 -21.38 7.89
C GLU A 344 10.84 -20.77 7.05
N SER A 345 9.68 -20.53 7.67
CA SER A 345 8.54 -19.91 6.97
C SER A 345 8.87 -18.49 6.48
N ASP A 346 9.56 -17.68 7.31
CA ASP A 346 9.96 -16.33 6.89
C ASP A 346 11.05 -16.39 5.80
N GLN A 347 11.99 -17.34 5.89
CA GLN A 347 12.99 -17.59 4.85
C GLN A 347 12.35 -17.93 3.50
N GLN A 348 11.40 -18.87 3.50
CA GLN A 348 10.67 -19.28 2.29
C GLN A 348 9.87 -18.11 1.69
N ASP A 349 9.25 -17.28 2.53
CA ASP A 349 8.51 -16.11 2.08
C ASP A 349 9.43 -15.03 1.48
N TRP A 350 10.59 -14.76 2.11
CA TRP A 350 11.61 -13.87 1.52
C TRP A 350 12.12 -14.39 0.18
N LEU A 351 12.48 -15.67 0.10
CA LEU A 351 12.96 -16.30 -1.13
C LEU A 351 11.92 -16.25 -2.24
N LYS A 352 10.64 -16.46 -1.92
CA LYS A 352 9.56 -16.33 -2.90
C LYS A 352 9.57 -14.93 -3.52
N HIS A 353 9.56 -13.88 -2.69
CA HIS A 353 9.55 -12.50 -3.18
C HIS A 353 10.82 -12.12 -3.95
N PHE A 354 12.00 -12.58 -3.51
CA PHE A 354 13.23 -12.38 -4.27
C PHE A 354 13.16 -13.06 -5.63
N ASN A 355 12.77 -14.33 -5.69
CA ASN A 355 12.68 -15.06 -6.95
C ASN A 355 11.63 -14.48 -7.90
N ASP A 356 10.49 -14.00 -7.39
CA ASP A 356 9.47 -13.31 -8.18
C ASP A 356 10.08 -12.06 -8.86
N VAL A 357 10.84 -11.25 -8.12
CA VAL A 357 11.53 -10.04 -8.64
C VAL A 357 12.64 -10.39 -9.64
N LEU A 358 13.48 -11.38 -9.32
CA LEU A 358 14.62 -11.78 -10.15
C LEU A 358 14.19 -12.43 -11.47
N SER A 359 12.98 -13.01 -11.52
CA SER A 359 12.41 -13.63 -12.73
C SER A 359 11.68 -12.62 -13.63
N ALA A 360 11.20 -11.51 -13.07
CA ALA A 360 10.51 -10.51 -13.85
C ALA A 360 11.50 -9.82 -14.83
N PRO A 361 11.07 -9.54 -16.08
CA PRO A 361 11.89 -8.76 -17.01
C PRO A 361 12.12 -7.34 -16.47
N MET A 362 13.24 -6.72 -16.83
CA MET A 362 13.55 -5.35 -16.42
C MET A 362 12.99 -4.33 -17.41
N SER A 363 12.39 -3.26 -16.89
CA SER A 363 12.00 -2.11 -17.72
C SER A 363 13.22 -1.27 -18.12
N PRO A 364 13.17 -0.47 -19.22
CA PRO A 364 14.25 0.44 -19.58
C PRO A 364 14.67 1.39 -18.44
N GLN A 365 13.70 1.82 -17.62
CA GLN A 365 13.95 2.65 -16.44
C GLN A 365 14.73 1.88 -15.36
N GLU A 366 14.45 0.59 -15.18
CA GLU A 366 15.17 -0.26 -14.22
C GLU A 366 16.61 -0.53 -14.62
N TYR A 367 16.90 -0.68 -15.92
CA TYR A 367 18.29 -0.74 -16.39
C TYR A 367 19.06 0.55 -16.07
N THR A 368 18.41 1.71 -16.20
CA THR A 368 19.01 3.00 -15.81
C THR A 368 19.25 3.06 -14.30
N MET A 369 18.31 2.54 -13.49
CA MET A 369 18.47 2.43 -12.04
C MET A 369 19.61 1.50 -11.65
N GLU A 370 19.75 0.34 -12.30
CA GLU A 370 20.85 -0.59 -12.04
C GLU A 370 22.22 0.09 -12.24
N ALA A 371 22.38 0.81 -13.36
CA ALA A 371 23.60 1.55 -13.64
C ALA A 371 23.93 2.59 -12.55
N LEU A 372 22.92 3.31 -12.06
CA LEU A 372 23.10 4.25 -10.94
C LEU A 372 23.56 3.56 -9.65
N PHE A 373 23.17 2.31 -9.40
CA PHE A 373 23.62 1.54 -8.25
C PHE A 373 25.06 1.04 -8.41
N LYS A 374 25.44 0.60 -9.62
CA LYS A 374 26.81 0.16 -9.93
C LYS A 374 27.84 1.27 -9.71
N HIS A 375 27.51 2.52 -10.04
CA HIS A 375 28.41 3.66 -9.83
C HIS A 375 28.54 4.15 -8.36
N ARG A 376 27.81 3.55 -7.41
CA ARG A 376 27.90 3.93 -5.97
C ARG A 376 28.93 3.13 -5.19
N HIS A 377 29.50 2.09 -5.78
CA HIS A 377 30.43 1.18 -5.12
C HIS A 377 31.85 1.27 -5.66
#